data_AF-A0A0S7WZT0-F1
#
_entry.id   AF-A0A0S7WZT0-F1
#
_cell.length_a   1.000
_cell.length_b   1.000
_cell.length_c   1.000
_cell.angle_alpha   90.00
_cell.angle_beta   90.00
_cell.angle_gamma   90.00
#
_symmetry.space_group_name_H-M   'P 1'
#
loop_
_entity.id
_entity.type
_entity.pdbx_description
1 polymer ?
#
loop_
_entity_poly.entity_id
_entity_poly.type
_entity_poly.pdbx_seq_one_letter_code
_entity_poly.pdbx_strand_id
1 'polypeptide(L)'
;MAYIEALGICEHCGALVSLENLPAEALDAIWKCTKCEKELTSKSFGFEKIKGEFKKTKWVGPGKKWTFVRSTKNFNIGNLLVSVTSPITPLF
;
A
#
# COMPACT_ATOMS: atom_id res chain seq x y z
N MET A 1 11.84 -6.44 -4.61
CA MET A 1 11.77 -4.97 -4.53
C MET A 1 10.30 -4.62 -4.58
N ALA A 2 9.78 -3.79 -3.68
CA ALA A 2 8.36 -3.44 -3.63
C ALA A 2 8.16 -1.95 -3.91
N TYR A 3 7.01 -1.56 -4.46
CA TYR A 3 6.70 -0.16 -4.78
C TYR A 3 5.84 0.48 -3.70
N ILE A 4 6.18 1.71 -3.29
CA ILE A 4 5.45 2.42 -2.24
C ILE A 4 3.95 2.61 -2.55
N GLU A 5 3.58 2.65 -3.83
CA GLU A 5 2.19 2.73 -4.28
C GLU A 5 1.40 1.44 -4.06
N ALA A 6 2.08 0.30 -4.07
CA ALA A 6 1.47 -1.00 -3.87
C ALA A 6 1.47 -1.44 -2.40
N LEU A 7 2.26 -0.81 -1.52
CA LEU A 7 2.39 -1.26 -0.15
C LEU A 7 1.20 -0.86 0.74
N GLY A 8 0.89 -1.77 1.67
CA GLY A 8 -0.08 -1.61 2.73
C GLY A 8 0.32 -2.30 4.03
N ILE A 9 -0.45 -2.06 5.09
CA ILE A 9 -0.33 -2.70 6.40
C ILE A 9 -1.72 -3.26 6.75
N CYS A 10 -1.80 -4.56 7.00
CA CYS A 10 -3.03 -5.20 7.47
C CYS A 10 -3.53 -4.54 8.76
N GLU A 11 -4.75 -4.01 8.73
CA GLU A 11 -5.36 -3.31 9.87
C GLU A 11 -5.62 -4.21 11.10
N HIS A 12 -5.60 -5.52 10.92
CA HIS A 12 -5.88 -6.48 12.00
C HIS A 12 -4.64 -7.05 12.69
N CYS A 13 -3.54 -7.27 11.96
CA CYS A 13 -2.35 -7.93 12.52
C CYS A 13 -1.05 -7.15 12.26
N GLY A 14 -1.13 -6.00 11.57
CA GLY A 14 0.02 -5.18 11.23
C GLY A 14 0.98 -5.84 10.24
N ALA A 15 0.64 -6.95 9.59
CA ALA A 15 1.49 -7.54 8.56
C ALA A 15 1.65 -6.58 7.37
N LEU A 16 2.84 -6.55 6.77
CA LEU A 16 3.07 -5.83 5.52
C LEU A 16 2.39 -6.60 4.39
N VAL A 17 1.69 -5.88 3.51
CA VAL A 17 0.98 -6.42 2.34
C VAL A 17 1.32 -5.59 1.11
N SER A 18 1.20 -6.16 -0.10
CA SER A 18 1.53 -5.50 -1.37
C SER A 18 0.43 -5.76 -2.42
N LEU A 19 0.12 -4.74 -3.23
CA LEU A 19 -0.83 -4.74 -4.36
C LEU A 19 -0.12 -4.81 -5.71
N GLU A 20 1.10 -5.33 -5.79
CA GLU A 20 1.99 -5.25 -6.98
C GLU A 20 1.38 -5.70 -8.32
N ASN A 21 0.20 -6.34 -8.33
CA ASN A 21 -0.47 -6.81 -9.53
C ASN A 21 -1.96 -6.42 -9.64
N LEU A 22 -2.40 -5.31 -9.01
CA LEU A 22 -3.82 -5.01 -8.91
C LEU A 22 -4.25 -3.67 -9.52
N PRO A 23 -5.24 -3.68 -10.44
CA PRO A 23 -5.87 -2.46 -10.92
C PRO A 23 -6.64 -1.78 -9.78
N ALA A 24 -6.78 -0.45 -9.81
CA ALA A 24 -7.51 0.30 -8.80
C ALA A 24 -8.97 -0.19 -8.61
N GLU A 25 -9.55 -0.81 -9.63
CA GLU A 25 -10.86 -1.46 -9.62
C GLU A 25 -10.93 -2.67 -8.66
N ALA A 26 -9.79 -3.27 -8.32
CA ALA A 26 -9.69 -4.34 -7.35
C ALA A 26 -9.74 -3.85 -5.88
N LEU A 27 -9.85 -2.54 -5.62
CA LEU A 27 -10.06 -2.01 -4.28
C LEU A 27 -11.46 -2.35 -3.71
N ASP A 28 -12.43 -2.64 -4.58
CA ASP A 28 -13.76 -3.14 -4.20
C ASP A 28 -13.79 -4.69 -4.08
N ALA A 29 -12.68 -5.39 -4.35
CA ALA A 29 -12.59 -6.83 -4.14
C ALA A 29 -12.28 -7.16 -2.68
N ILE A 30 -12.75 -8.32 -2.21
CA ILE A 30 -12.45 -8.82 -0.87
C ILE A 30 -11.05 -9.45 -0.88
N TRP A 31 -10.09 -8.74 -0.31
CA TRP A 31 -8.73 -9.22 -0.10
C TRP A 31 -8.61 -9.87 1.27
N LYS A 32 -7.79 -10.92 1.41
CA LYS A 32 -7.48 -11.50 2.72
C LYS A 32 -6.00 -11.35 3.05
N CYS A 33 -5.70 -11.08 4.31
CA CYS A 33 -4.34 -11.09 4.80
C CYS A 33 -3.81 -12.52 4.79
N THR A 34 -2.67 -12.76 4.13
CA THR A 34 -2.02 -14.08 4.11
C THR A 34 -1.56 -14.55 5.49
N LYS A 35 -1.42 -13.63 6.46
CA LYS A 35 -0.94 -13.95 7.82
C LYS A 35 -2.07 -14.28 8.80
N CYS A 36 -3.17 -13.55 8.75
CA CYS A 36 -4.26 -13.70 9.73
C CYS A 36 -5.62 -14.02 9.10
N GLU A 37 -5.67 -14.16 7.77
CA GLU A 37 -6.84 -14.56 6.95
C GLU A 37 -8.04 -13.62 7.02
N LYS A 38 -7.94 -12.55 7.82
CA LYS A 38 -8.93 -11.48 7.90
C LYS A 38 -8.92 -10.63 6.65
N GLU A 39 -10.09 -10.09 6.34
CA GLU A 39 -10.29 -9.24 5.18
C GLU A 39 -9.45 -7.96 5.27
N LEU A 40 -8.93 -7.51 4.13
CA LEU A 40 -8.19 -6.28 3.98
C LEU A 40 -9.10 -5.29 3.28
N THR A 41 -9.36 -4.16 3.91
CA THR A 41 -10.12 -3.07 3.29
C THR A 41 -9.19 -2.03 2.67
N SER A 42 -9.77 -1.01 2.02
CA SER A 42 -9.04 0.15 1.50
C SER A 42 -8.11 0.80 2.55
N LYS A 43 -8.47 0.74 3.84
CA LYS A 43 -7.67 1.25 4.96
C LYS A 43 -6.32 0.54 5.07
N SER A 44 -6.29 -0.76 4.81
CA SER A 44 -5.05 -1.56 4.85
C SER A 44 -4.05 -1.12 3.78
N PHE A 45 -4.48 -0.36 2.78
CA PHE A 45 -3.64 0.16 1.70
C PHE A 45 -3.51 1.69 1.71
N GLY A 46 -4.05 2.35 2.75
CA GLY A 46 -3.97 3.80 2.91
C GLY A 46 -4.90 4.58 1.97
N PHE A 47 -5.95 3.93 1.46
CA PHE A 47 -6.99 4.56 0.65
C PHE A 47 -8.20 4.98 1.49
N GLU A 48 -8.69 6.17 1.22
CA GLU A 48 -9.91 6.73 1.81
C GLU A 48 -10.91 7.09 0.70
N LYS A 49 -12.20 6.84 0.93
CA LYS A 49 -13.26 7.16 -0.03
C LYS A 49 -13.66 8.62 0.14
N ILE A 50 -13.32 9.46 -0.83
CA ILE A 50 -13.59 10.91 -0.83
C ILE A 50 -14.49 11.22 -2.03
N LYS A 51 -15.71 11.69 -1.77
CA LYS A 51 -16.72 11.99 -2.80
C LYS A 51 -17.01 10.81 -3.75
N GLY A 52 -16.95 9.58 -3.24
CA GLY A 52 -17.22 8.36 -4.02
C GLY A 52 -15.98 7.73 -4.65
N GLU A 53 -14.85 8.43 -4.70
CA GLU A 53 -13.59 7.93 -5.27
C GLU A 53 -12.61 7.49 -4.19
N PHE A 54 -11.88 6.38 -4.40
CA PHE A 54 -10.79 5.97 -3.51
C PHE A 54 -9.54 6.79 -3.81
N LYS A 55 -9.05 7.53 -2.81
CA LYS A 55 -7.81 8.32 -2.90
C LYS A 55 -6.80 7.80 -1.90
N LYS A 56 -5.56 7.61 -2.36
CA LYS A 56 -4.45 7.23 -1.47
C LYS A 56 -4.04 8.45 -0.64
N THR A 57 -4.25 8.37 0.67
CA THR A 57 -3.93 9.46 1.62
C THR A 57 -2.82 9.09 2.60
N LYS A 58 -2.47 7.80 2.67
CA LYS A 58 -1.43 7.26 3.56
C LYS A 58 -0.52 6.29 2.81
N TRP A 59 0.76 6.30 3.18
CA TRP A 59 1.78 5.40 2.64
C TRP A 59 2.48 4.66 3.79
N VAL A 60 3.01 3.49 3.49
CA VAL A 60 3.89 2.78 4.43
C VAL A 60 5.24 3.48 4.40
N GLY A 61 5.68 4.01 5.53
CA GLY A 61 6.98 4.65 5.72
C GLY A 61 8.01 3.74 6.38
N PRO A 62 9.22 4.29 6.65
CA PRO A 62 10.28 3.57 7.34
C PRO A 62 9.81 2.95 8.67
N GLY A 63 10.26 1.73 8.95
CA GLY A 63 9.87 1.02 10.17
C GLY A 63 8.43 0.47 10.17
N LYS A 64 7.81 0.30 8.99
CA LYS A 64 6.45 -0.26 8.84
C LYS A 64 5.38 0.55 9.57
N LYS A 65 5.43 1.88 9.42
CA LYS A 65 4.47 2.82 10.02
C LYS A 65 3.69 3.57 8.94
N TRP A 66 2.45 3.94 9.21
CA TRP A 66 1.70 4.83 8.32
C TRP A 66 2.26 6.25 8.36
N THR A 67 2.35 6.88 7.20
CA THR A 67 2.68 8.30 7.03
C THR A 67 1.70 8.95 6.07
N PHE A 68 1.32 10.19 6.34
CA PHE A 68 0.55 11.04 5.41
C PHE A 68 1.44 11.71 4.36
N VAL A 69 2.76 11.65 4.57
CA VAL A 69 3.75 12.20 3.66
C VAL A 69 4.34 11.05 2.85
N ARG A 70 4.11 11.07 1.54
CA ARG A 70 4.74 10.16 0.58
C ARG A 70 6.26 10.34 0.60
N SER A 71 7.01 9.25 0.80
CA SER A 71 8.47 9.31 0.71
C SER A 71 8.92 9.66 -0.70
N THR A 72 9.96 10.48 -0.82
CA THR A 72 10.60 10.84 -2.10
C THR A 72 11.89 10.07 -2.36
N LYS A 73 12.31 9.23 -1.41
CA LYS A 73 13.53 8.43 -1.51
C LYS A 73 13.24 6.97 -1.18
N ASN A 74 13.98 6.07 -1.81
CA ASN A 74 13.96 4.65 -1.48
C ASN A 74 14.36 4.44 -0.01
N PHE A 75 13.78 3.42 0.61
CA PHE A 75 14.05 3.09 2.01
C PHE A 75 13.84 1.60 2.25
N ASN A 76 14.36 1.11 3.37
CA ASN A 76 14.19 -0.28 3.76
C ASN A 76 13.11 -0.44 4.83
N ILE A 77 12.34 -1.53 4.73
CA ILE A 77 11.50 -2.05 5.80
C ILE A 77 12.04 -3.43 6.16
N GLY A 78 12.86 -3.51 7.22
CA GLY A 78 13.65 -4.72 7.49
C GLY A 78 14.57 -5.01 6.30
N ASN A 79 14.46 -6.21 5.74
CA ASN A 79 15.26 -6.63 4.58
C ASN A 79 14.62 -6.29 3.22
N LEU A 80 13.45 -5.64 3.22
CA LEU A 80 12.75 -5.26 1.99
C LEU A 80 13.14 -3.85 1.55
N LEU A 81 13.74 -3.75 0.36
CA LEU A 81 13.93 -2.46 -0.33
C LEU A 81 12.60 -1.98 -0.94
N VAL A 82 12.16 -0.80 -0.51
CA VAL A 82 11.00 -0.10 -1.02
C VAL A 82 11.44 0.98 -2.00
N SER A 83 10.94 0.87 -3.23
CA SER A 83 11.12 1.84 -4.30
C SER A 83 10.01 2.88 -4.29
N VAL A 84 10.38 4.15 -4.39
CA VAL A 84 9.39 5.25 -4.57
C VAL A 84 9.00 5.47 -6.02
N THR A 85 9.78 4.95 -6.97
CA THR A 85 9.50 4.95 -8.41
C THR A 85 8.88 3.62 -8.79
N SER A 86 7.63 3.64 -9.28
CA SER A 86 6.99 2.49 -9.94
C SER A 86 7.77 2.15 -11.22
N PRO A 87 7.86 0.88 -11.67
CA PRO A 87 8.50 0.55 -12.93
C PRO A 87 7.60 0.96 -14.12
N ILE A 88 6.35 1.34 -13.84
CA ILE A 88 5.33 1.75 -14.80
C ILE A 88 4.92 3.18 -14.45
N THR A 89 5.68 4.15 -14.95
CA THR A 89 5.17 5.50 -15.15
C THR A 89 5.55 5.87 -16.57
N PRO A 90 4.67 5.71 -17.58
CA PRO A 90 4.83 6.54 -18.76
C PRO A 90 4.58 7.99 -18.28
N LEU A 91 5.61 8.81 -18.46
CA LEU A 91 5.50 10.27 -18.40
C LEU A 91 4.44 10.69 -19.43
N PHE A 92 3.27 11.14 -19.00
CA PHE A 92 2.39 12.00 -19.77
C PHE A 92 1.68 12.98 -18.84
#